data_AF-A0A7X7K8P5-F1
#
_entry.id   AF-A0A7X7K8P5-F1
#
_cell.length_a   1.000
_cell.length_b   1.000
_cell.length_c   1.000
_cell.angle_alpha   90.00
_cell.angle_beta   90.00
_cell.angle_gamma   90.00
#
_symmetry.space_group_name_H-M   'P 1'
#
loop_
_entity.id
_entity.type
_entity.pdbx_description
1 polymer ?
#
loop_
_entity_poly.entity_id
_entity_poly.type
_entity_poly.pdbx_seq_one_letter_code
_entity_poly.pdbx_strand_id
1 'polypeptide(L)'
;TTGQAVVAFVILRGGGPEGVSDDEVTATLRNHVAKEIGPIAKPRSILVVPELPKTRSGKIMRRLLRDVAENRTIGDATTLADSSVMDLIKAGLATPSTE
;
A
#
# COMPACT_ATOMS: atom_id res chain seq x y z
N THR A 1 1.90 11.86 21.46
CA THR A 1 1.04 10.69 21.14
C THR A 1 0.71 10.72 19.65
N THR A 2 1.41 9.94 18.84
CA THR A 2 0.98 9.72 17.45
C THR A 2 -0.25 8.81 17.47
N GLY A 3 -1.44 9.41 17.31
CA GLY A 3 -2.71 8.67 17.38
C GLY A 3 -2.92 7.75 16.18
N GLN A 4 -2.82 8.29 14.97
CA GLN A 4 -2.99 7.55 13.72
C GLN A 4 -2.07 8.12 12.63
N ALA A 5 -1.63 7.28 11.70
CA ALA A 5 -0.83 7.67 10.55
C ALA A 5 -1.43 7.09 9.26
N VAL A 6 -1.37 7.86 8.17
CA VAL A 6 -1.87 7.42 6.87
C VAL A 6 -0.85 6.49 6.21
N VAL A 7 -1.31 5.32 5.77
CA VAL A 7 -0.54 4.37 4.95
C VAL A 7 -1.22 4.25 3.60
N ALA A 8 -0.47 4.42 2.52
CA ALA A 8 -0.99 4.31 1.16
C ALA A 8 -0.47 3.03 0.50
N PHE A 9 -1.36 2.28 -0.15
CA PHE A 9 -1.01 1.17 -1.03
C PHE A 9 -1.32 1.59 -2.47
N VAL A 10 -0.33 1.54 -3.34
CA VAL A 10 -0.38 2.10 -4.69
C VAL A 10 -0.01 1.03 -5.70
N ILE A 11 -0.79 0.96 -6.78
CA ILE A 11 -0.45 0.15 -7.95
C ILE A 11 -0.02 1.12 -9.05
N LEU A 12 1.21 0.98 -9.55
CA LEU A 12 1.67 1.75 -10.70
C LEU A 12 1.19 1.09 -11.99
N ARG A 13 0.67 1.89 -12.93
CA ARG A 13 0.32 1.37 -14.25
C ARG A 13 1.60 1.11 -15.05
N GLY A 14 1.69 -0.06 -15.67
CA GLY A 14 2.82 -0.42 -16.53
C GLY A 14 4.14 -0.65 -15.80
N GLY A 15 4.12 -0.88 -14.49
CA GLY A 15 5.34 -1.09 -13.69
C GLY A 15 6.00 0.19 -13.19
N GLY A 16 5.45 1.37 -13.53
CA GLY A 16 6.03 2.66 -13.17
C GLY A 16 6.89 3.26 -14.27
N PRO A 17 7.32 4.52 -14.12
CA PRO A 17 8.21 5.17 -15.06
C PRO A 17 9.59 4.49 -15.08
N GLU A 18 10.06 4.10 -16.25
CA GLU A 18 11.38 3.47 -16.43
C GLU A 18 12.50 4.41 -15.93
N GLY A 19 13.43 3.86 -15.15
CA GLY A 19 14.59 4.60 -14.63
C GLY A 19 14.34 5.47 -13.40
N VAL A 20 13.14 5.41 -12.79
CA VAL A 20 12.80 6.13 -11.56
C VAL A 20 12.87 5.17 -10.38
N SER A 21 13.55 5.57 -9.31
CA SER A 21 13.62 4.78 -8.08
C SER A 21 12.30 4.81 -7.29
N ASP A 22 12.05 3.77 -6.50
CA ASP A 22 10.87 3.70 -5.63
C ASP A 22 10.80 4.87 -4.62
N ASP A 23 11.95 5.40 -4.21
CA ASP A 23 12.06 6.56 -3.34
C ASP A 23 11.60 7.85 -4.03
N GLU A 24 11.96 8.04 -5.31
CA GLU A 24 11.51 9.18 -6.12
C GLU A 24 10.01 9.12 -6.39
N VAL A 25 9.47 7.93 -6.69
CA VAL A 25 8.03 7.71 -6.83
C VAL A 25 7.32 8.06 -5.52
N THR A 26 7.84 7.57 -4.39
CA THR A 26 7.27 7.83 -3.06
C THR A 26 7.30 9.31 -2.72
N ALA A 27 8.41 10.00 -2.96
CA ALA A 27 8.52 11.44 -2.71
C ALA A 27 7.52 12.24 -3.57
N THR A 28 7.41 11.89 -4.85
CA THR A 28 6.48 12.52 -5.80
C THR A 28 5.03 12.35 -5.34
N LEU A 29 4.62 11.13 -4.97
CA LEU A 29 3.26 10.85 -4.50
C LEU A 29 2.95 11.57 -3.17
N ARG A 30 3.90 11.62 -2.23
CA ARG A 30 3.72 12.37 -0.97
C ARG A 30 3.54 13.86 -1.21
N ASN A 31 4.34 14.43 -2.11
CA ASN A 31 4.25 15.84 -2.49
C ASN A 31 2.94 16.15 -3.22
N HIS A 32 2.46 15.23 -4.05
CA HIS A 32 1.17 15.35 -4.71
C HIS A 32 0.01 15.39 -3.69
N VAL A 33 -0.04 14.45 -2.74
CA VAL A 33 -1.08 14.46 -1.69
C VAL A 33 -1.02 15.73 -0.84
N ALA A 34 0.18 16.20 -0.52
CA ALA A 34 0.37 17.45 0.22
C ALA A 34 -0.14 18.68 -0.52
N LYS A 35 -0.03 18.69 -1.86
CA LYS A 35 -0.51 19.77 -2.71
C LYS A 35 -2.04 19.74 -2.85
N GLU A 36 -2.62 18.56 -3.05
CA GLU A 36 -4.06 18.40 -3.32
C GLU A 36 -4.92 18.51 -2.05
N ILE A 37 -4.45 17.99 -0.90
CA ILE A 37 -5.23 17.95 0.34
C ILE A 37 -4.60 18.80 1.44
N GLY A 38 -3.27 18.78 1.55
CA GLY A 38 -2.53 19.55 2.55
C GLY A 38 -1.54 18.71 3.36
N PRO A 39 -0.68 19.35 4.18
CA PRO A 39 0.37 18.67 4.94
C PRO A 39 -0.13 17.60 5.91
N ILE A 40 -1.36 17.75 6.44
CA ILE A 40 -1.98 16.80 7.38
C ILE A 40 -2.28 15.43 6.75
N ALA A 41 -2.50 15.39 5.43
CA ALA A 41 -2.85 14.16 4.70
C ALA A 41 -1.63 13.43 4.13
N LYS A 42 -0.41 13.94 4.34
CA LYS A 42 0.82 13.29 3.85
C LYS A 42 0.88 11.85 4.35
N PRO A 43 0.88 10.84 3.46
CA PRO A 43 1.05 9.46 3.85
C PRO A 43 2.38 9.31 4.60
N ARG A 44 2.38 8.62 5.73
CA ARG A 44 3.61 8.33 6.48
C ARG A 44 4.42 7.23 5.79
N SER A 45 3.72 6.26 5.19
CA SER A 45 4.28 5.19 4.38
C SER A 45 3.51 5.05 3.08
N ILE A 46 4.21 4.83 1.97
CA ILE A 46 3.64 4.48 0.67
C ILE A 46 4.25 3.15 0.28
N LEU A 47 3.42 2.19 -0.10
CA LEU A 47 3.84 0.88 -0.54
C LEU A 47 3.35 0.67 -1.97
N VAL A 48 4.30 0.42 -2.87
CA VAL A 48 3.99 -0.01 -4.22
C VAL A 48 3.73 -1.51 -4.18
N VAL A 49 2.55 -1.92 -4.63
CA VAL A 49 2.12 -3.32 -4.64
C VAL A 49 1.65 -3.70 -6.04
N PRO A 50 1.89 -4.96 -6.47
CA PRO A 50 1.44 -5.41 -7.80
C PRO A 50 -0.08 -5.50 -7.87
N GLU A 51 -0.73 -5.86 -6.75
CA GLU A 51 -2.17 -6.00 -6.67
C GLU A 51 -2.72 -5.70 -5.27
N LEU A 52 -4.00 -5.34 -5.20
CA LEU A 52 -4.75 -5.10 -3.97
C LEU A 52 -5.76 -6.21 -3.70
N PRO A 53 -6.01 -6.56 -2.42
CA PRO A 53 -6.96 -7.60 -2.06
C PRO A 53 -8.38 -7.15 -2.41
N LYS A 54 -9.00 -7.86 -3.35
CA LYS A 54 -10.35 -7.58 -3.85
C LYS A 54 -11.29 -8.74 -3.54
N THR A 55 -12.54 -8.43 -3.19
CA THR A 55 -13.59 -9.45 -3.11
C THR A 55 -13.95 -9.95 -4.51
N ARG A 56 -14.71 -11.05 -4.60
CA ARG A 56 -15.29 -11.55 -5.86
C ARG A 56 -16.15 -10.51 -6.62
N SER A 57 -16.61 -9.45 -5.95
CA SER A 57 -17.33 -8.33 -6.55
C SER A 57 -16.43 -7.13 -6.90
N GLY A 58 -15.10 -7.27 -6.79
CA GLY A 58 -14.13 -6.21 -7.10
C GLY A 58 -13.94 -5.17 -6.01
N LYS A 59 -14.57 -5.29 -4.84
CA LYS A 59 -14.42 -4.32 -3.75
C LYS A 59 -13.07 -4.51 -3.06
N ILE A 60 -12.34 -3.42 -2.85
CA ILE A 60 -11.05 -3.45 -2.13
C ILE A 60 -11.29 -3.74 -0.64
N MET A 61 -10.68 -4.80 -0.14
CA MET A 61 -10.77 -5.22 1.26
C MET A 61 -9.79 -4.43 2.14
N ARG A 62 -10.09 -3.14 2.37
CA ARG A 62 -9.22 -2.23 3.15
C ARG A 62 -8.92 -2.71 4.57
N ARG A 63 -9.80 -3.52 5.17
CA ARG A 63 -9.56 -4.14 6.49
C ARG A 63 -8.27 -4.97 6.49
N LEU A 64 -8.08 -5.80 5.46
CA LEU A 64 -6.91 -6.68 5.36
C LEU A 64 -5.63 -5.87 5.17
N LEU A 65 -5.69 -4.78 4.39
CA LEU A 65 -4.58 -3.84 4.23
C LEU A 65 -4.19 -3.16 5.56
N ARG A 66 -5.18 -2.88 6.43
CA ARG A 66 -4.93 -2.35 7.76
C ARG A 66 -4.25 -3.38 8.67
N ASP A 67 -4.75 -4.61 8.70
CA ASP A 67 -4.15 -5.70 9.49
C ASP A 67 -2.67 -5.88 9.10
N VAL A 68 -2.40 -5.81 7.81
CA VAL A 68 -1.09 -5.90 7.17
C VAL A 68 -0.19 -4.70 7.54
N ALA A 69 -0.68 -3.46 7.47
CA ALA A 69 0.07 -2.27 7.88
C ALA A 69 0.36 -2.21 9.40
N GLU A 70 -0.49 -2.85 10.22
CA GLU A 70 -0.30 -2.95 11.68
C GLU A 70 0.56 -4.18 12.08
N ASN A 71 1.09 -4.96 11.13
CA ASN A 71 1.81 -6.22 11.37
C ASN A 71 1.01 -7.21 12.24
N ARG A 72 -0.31 -7.22 12.09
CA ARG A 72 -1.22 -8.12 12.82
C ARG A 72 -1.51 -9.38 12.03
N THR A 73 -1.94 -10.41 12.72
CA THR A 73 -2.50 -11.61 12.09
C THR A 73 -3.67 -11.20 11.19
N ILE A 74 -3.58 -11.55 9.91
CA ILE A 74 -4.64 -11.28 8.94
C ILE A 74 -5.91 -11.99 9.42
N GLY A 75 -7.00 -11.23 9.55
CA GLY A 75 -8.31 -11.81 9.87
C GLY A 75 -8.90 -12.63 8.72
N ASP A 76 -10.17 -13.01 8.83
CA ASP A 76 -10.84 -13.88 7.83
C ASP A 76 -10.73 -13.34 6.39
N ALA A 77 -10.15 -14.14 5.48
CA ALA A 77 -9.94 -13.83 4.05
C ALA A 77 -10.81 -14.70 3.12
N THR A 78 -11.78 -15.46 3.64
CA THR A 78 -12.62 -16.40 2.87
C THR A 78 -13.43 -15.77 1.72
N THR A 79 -13.62 -14.44 1.74
CA THR A 79 -14.35 -13.70 0.69
C THR A 79 -13.45 -13.08 -0.37
N LEU A 80 -12.14 -13.25 -0.23
CA LEU A 80 -11.13 -12.74 -1.14
C LEU A 80 -11.19 -13.52 -2.46
N ALA A 81 -11.04 -12.80 -3.58
CA ALA A 81 -11.01 -13.44 -4.89
C ALA A 81 -9.74 -14.29 -5.09
N ASP A 82 -8.62 -13.83 -4.52
CA ASP A 82 -7.33 -14.51 -4.58
C ASP A 82 -6.56 -14.29 -3.28
N SER A 83 -6.28 -15.37 -2.55
CA SER A 83 -5.53 -15.33 -1.29
C SER A 83 -4.04 -15.07 -1.46
N SER A 84 -3.47 -15.36 -2.63
CA SER A 84 -2.03 -15.17 -2.88
C SER A 84 -1.61 -13.70 -2.85
N VAL A 85 -2.54 -12.79 -3.16
CA VAL A 85 -2.33 -11.33 -3.08
C VAL A 85 -1.90 -10.88 -1.69
N MET A 86 -2.37 -11.56 -0.64
CA MET A 86 -2.00 -11.21 0.74
C MET A 86 -0.53 -11.55 1.04
N ASP A 87 -0.03 -12.65 0.49
CA ASP A 87 1.36 -13.06 0.67
C ASP A 87 2.29 -12.14 -0.13
N LEU A 88 1.87 -11.69 -1.32
CA LEU A 88 2.60 -10.71 -2.11
C LEU A 88 2.73 -9.37 -1.41
N ILE A 89 1.65 -8.88 -0.77
CA ILE A 89 1.68 -7.62 -0.03
C ILE A 89 2.54 -7.75 1.24
N LYS A 90 2.47 -8.90 1.93
CA LYS A 90 3.36 -9.19 3.05
C LYS A 90 4.83 -9.28 2.64
N ALA A 91 5.13 -9.89 1.49
CA ALA A 91 6.49 -9.93 0.95
C ALA A 91 6.98 -8.51 0.61
N GLY A 92 6.13 -7.69 -0.01
CA GLY A 92 6.43 -6.27 -0.24
C GLY A 92 6.59 -5.43 1.04
N LEU A 93 6.04 -5.88 2.17
CA LEU A 93 6.29 -5.29 3.49
C LEU A 93 7.55 -5.81 4.17
N ALA A 94 7.95 -7.05 3.87
CA ALA A 94 9.09 -7.71 4.51
C ALA A 94 10.44 -7.18 4.01
N THR A 95 10.45 -6.38 2.95
CA THR A 95 11.65 -5.76 2.41
C THR A 95 11.64 -4.26 2.70
N PRO A 96 12.29 -3.79 3.78
CA PRO A 96 12.81 -2.42 3.77
C PRO A 96 13.90 -2.38 2.69
N SER A 97 13.85 -1.34 1.86
CA SER A 97 14.79 -1.00 0.78
C SER A 97 16.19 -1.58 0.97
N THR A 98 16.60 -2.50 0.07
CA THR A 98 18.01 -2.76 -0.25
C THR A 98 18.06 -3.38 -1.65
N GLU A 99 18.21 -2.55 -2.67
CA GLU A 99 19.41 -2.47 -3.51
C GLU A 99 19.39 -1.17 -4.33
#